data_AF-A0A377V0B2-F1
#
_entry.id   AF-A0A377V0B2-F1
#
_cell.length_a   1.000
_cell.length_b   1.000
_cell.length_c   1.000
_cell.angle_alpha   90.00
_cell.angle_beta   90.00
_cell.angle_gamma   90.00
#
_symmetry.space_group_name_H-M   'P 1'
#
loop_
_entity.id
_entity.type
_entity.pdbx_description
1 polymer ?
#
loop_
_entity_poly.entity_id
_entity_poly.type
_entity_poly.pdbx_seq_one_letter_code
_entity_poly.pdbx_strand_id
1 'polypeptide(L)'
;MTQFITFSDDHFVPWWVTLARHNLEKEAPDGVATEMLDEGLTRRDLTTLDFVTIDSASTEDMDDALYAESTADGKLLLTVAIADPTAWIAEGSKLDNAAKVRAFTNYLPGFNIPMLPRELSDEPLLPAR
;
A
#
# COMPACT_ATOMS: atom_id res chain seq x y z
N MET A 1 3.83 -22.44 28.08
CA MET A 1 4.13 -21.13 27.48
C MET A 1 4.58 -21.39 26.06
N THR A 2 3.80 -20.98 25.06
CA THR A 2 4.04 -21.32 23.64
C THR A 2 4.86 -20.27 22.89
N GLN A 3 4.87 -19.03 23.37
CA GLN A 3 5.65 -17.94 22.81
C GLN A 3 5.93 -16.87 23.86
N PHE A 4 7.12 -16.27 23.82
CA PHE A 4 7.47 -15.05 24.56
C PHE A 4 7.07 -13.82 23.73
N ILE A 5 6.42 -12.82 24.34
CA ILE A 5 5.91 -11.63 23.64
C ILE A 5 6.88 -10.45 23.84
N THR A 6 6.98 -9.92 25.06
CA THR A 6 7.92 -8.86 25.44
C THR A 6 8.05 -8.81 26.97
N PHE A 7 8.98 -8.00 27.48
CA PHE A 7 9.09 -7.67 28.90
C PHE A 7 8.07 -6.58 29.30
N SER A 8 7.69 -6.53 30.58
CA SER A 8 6.67 -5.61 31.06
C SER A 8 7.06 -4.13 31.07
N ASP A 9 8.36 -3.84 30.96
CA ASP A 9 8.95 -2.50 30.92
C ASP A 9 9.09 -1.95 29.49
N ASP A 10 8.74 -2.73 28.46
CA ASP A 10 8.68 -2.26 27.07
C ASP A 10 7.48 -1.31 26.87
N HIS A 11 7.75 -0.08 26.43
CA HIS A 11 6.71 0.90 26.15
C HIS A 11 5.74 0.48 25.03
N PHE A 12 6.13 -0.47 24.18
CA PHE A 12 5.30 -1.02 23.11
C PHE A 12 4.49 -2.26 23.52
N VAL A 13 4.47 -2.62 24.82
CA VAL A 13 3.63 -3.71 25.37
C VAL A 13 2.20 -3.71 24.81
N PRO A 14 1.46 -2.57 24.74
CA PRO A 14 0.11 -2.58 24.20
C PRO A 14 0.00 -3.12 22.77
N TRP A 15 0.97 -2.82 21.90
CA TRP A 15 1.00 -3.29 20.51
C TRP A 15 1.35 -4.77 20.45
N TRP A 16 2.45 -5.20 21.08
CA TRP A 16 2.92 -6.58 20.99
C TRP A 16 1.94 -7.57 21.59
N VAL A 17 1.33 -7.23 22.71
CA VAL A 17 0.31 -8.07 23.36
C VAL A 17 -0.95 -8.15 22.49
N THR A 18 -1.38 -7.03 21.89
CA THR A 18 -2.57 -7.02 21.02
C THR A 18 -2.35 -7.85 19.77
N LEU A 19 -1.23 -7.64 19.07
CA LEU A 19 -0.88 -8.40 17.87
C LEU A 19 -0.73 -9.90 18.17
N ALA A 20 -0.03 -10.25 19.26
CA ALA A 20 0.12 -11.65 19.64
C ALA A 20 -1.21 -12.29 20.07
N ARG A 21 -2.09 -11.56 20.76
CA ARG A 21 -3.42 -12.05 21.16
C ARG A 21 -4.30 -12.39 19.96
N HIS A 22 -4.19 -11.61 18.88
CA HIS A 22 -4.94 -11.83 17.64
C HIS A 22 -4.16 -12.66 16.61
N ASN A 23 -2.98 -13.15 16.97
CA ASN A 23 -2.07 -13.89 16.08
C ASN A 23 -1.81 -13.16 14.75
N LEU A 24 -1.61 -11.84 14.83
CA LEU A 24 -1.28 -10.98 13.69
C LEU A 24 0.24 -10.79 13.58
N GLU A 25 0.68 -10.49 12.37
CA GLU A 25 2.07 -10.14 12.06
C GLU A 25 2.52 -8.92 12.85
N LYS A 26 3.83 -8.83 13.11
CA LYS A 26 4.45 -7.72 13.85
C LYS A 26 5.31 -6.81 12.96
N GLU A 27 5.56 -7.24 11.73
CA GLU A 27 6.53 -6.65 10.80
C GLU A 27 5.97 -6.71 9.37
N ALA A 28 6.47 -5.84 8.50
CA ALA A 28 6.20 -5.88 7.06
C ALA A 28 6.60 -7.24 6.46
N PRO A 29 5.98 -7.69 5.35
CA PRO A 29 6.40 -8.95 4.73
C PRO A 29 7.78 -8.77 4.10
N ASP A 30 8.64 -9.78 4.30
CA ASP A 30 9.90 -9.86 3.58
C ASP A 30 9.65 -10.14 2.10
N GLY A 31 10.31 -9.38 1.23
CA GLY A 31 10.33 -9.62 -0.20
C GLY A 31 10.50 -8.33 -0.98
N VAL A 32 11.20 -8.44 -2.11
CA VAL A 32 11.36 -7.32 -3.04
C VAL A 32 10.69 -7.74 -4.33
N ALA A 33 9.73 -6.94 -4.80
CA ALA A 33 9.31 -7.07 -6.19
C ALA A 33 10.43 -6.53 -7.06
N THR A 34 11.02 -7.41 -7.87
CA THR A 34 12.24 -7.10 -8.61
C THR A 34 11.96 -6.48 -9.97
N GLU A 35 10.85 -6.86 -10.62
CA GLU A 35 10.55 -6.45 -12.00
C GLU A 35 9.03 -6.35 -12.22
N MET A 36 8.64 -5.39 -13.05
CA MET A 36 7.27 -5.22 -13.51
C MET A 36 6.94 -6.28 -14.57
N LEU A 37 5.77 -6.91 -14.43
CA LEU A 37 5.26 -7.94 -15.32
C LEU A 37 4.82 -7.33 -16.66
N ASP A 38 5.19 -7.99 -17.76
CA ASP A 38 4.63 -7.68 -19.08
C ASP A 38 3.35 -8.48 -19.30
N GLU A 39 2.21 -7.83 -19.04
CA GLU A 39 0.87 -8.41 -19.20
C GLU A 39 0.30 -8.20 -20.62
N GLY A 40 1.08 -7.62 -21.55
CA GLY A 40 0.59 -7.24 -22.88
C GLY A 40 -0.42 -6.08 -22.88
N LEU A 41 -0.50 -5.34 -21.77
CA LEU A 41 -1.38 -4.18 -21.62
C LEU A 41 -0.82 -2.95 -22.33
N THR A 42 -1.66 -2.25 -23.08
CA THR A 42 -1.31 -0.94 -23.63
C THR A 42 -1.62 0.13 -22.59
N ARG A 43 -0.59 0.65 -21.91
CA ARG A 43 -0.72 1.76 -20.96
C ARG A 43 -0.86 3.07 -21.73
N ARG A 44 -1.95 3.80 -21.48
CA ARG A 44 -2.13 5.16 -22.03
C ARG A 44 -1.23 6.12 -21.26
N ASP A 45 -0.42 6.89 -21.98
CA ASP A 45 0.35 7.97 -21.37
C ASP A 45 -0.59 9.11 -20.96
N LEU A 46 -0.67 9.33 -19.65
CA LEU A 46 -1.42 10.42 -19.02
C LEU A 46 -0.50 11.33 -18.20
N THR A 47 0.82 11.26 -18.39
CA THR A 47 1.82 12.00 -17.61
C THR A 47 1.73 13.52 -17.76
N THR A 48 1.03 13.99 -18.79
CA THR A 48 0.77 15.42 -19.04
C THR A 48 -0.44 15.97 -18.29
N LEU A 49 -1.26 15.12 -17.67
CA LEU A 49 -2.40 15.55 -16.88
C LEU A 49 -1.96 15.92 -15.46
N ASP A 50 -2.56 16.98 -14.92
CA ASP A 50 -2.30 17.48 -13.56
C ASP A 50 -3.02 16.64 -12.50
N PHE A 51 -2.63 15.38 -12.36
CA PHE A 51 -3.10 14.53 -11.27
C PHE A 51 -2.66 15.07 -9.91
N VAL A 52 -3.52 14.91 -8.91
CA VAL A 52 -3.25 15.21 -7.49
C VAL A 52 -3.65 14.03 -6.62
N THR A 53 -2.94 13.81 -5.51
CA THR A 53 -3.40 12.94 -4.40
C THR A 53 -3.83 13.85 -3.24
N ILE A 54 -4.75 13.38 -2.40
CA ILE A 54 -5.29 14.15 -1.27
C ILE A 54 -5.29 13.25 -0.04
N ASP A 55 -4.20 13.33 0.72
CA ASP A 55 -3.92 12.42 1.83
C ASP A 55 -3.61 13.18 3.13
N SER A 56 -3.48 12.44 4.23
CA SER A 56 -2.93 13.00 5.46
C SER A 56 -1.43 13.26 5.28
N ALA A 57 -0.89 14.27 5.99
CA ALA A 57 0.54 14.61 5.90
C ALA A 57 1.50 13.49 6.35
N SER A 58 0.97 12.46 7.03
CA SER A 58 1.72 11.27 7.47
C SER A 58 1.43 10.01 6.63
N THR A 59 0.65 10.13 5.57
CA THR A 59 0.39 9.02 4.64
C THR A 59 1.62 8.83 3.75
N GLU A 60 2.12 7.60 3.66
CA GLU A 60 3.27 7.23 2.82
C GLU A 60 2.83 6.33 1.65
N ASP A 61 1.67 5.68 1.76
CA ASP A 61 1.06 4.77 0.80
C ASP A 61 -0.12 5.40 0.07
N MET A 62 0.17 6.29 -0.89
CA MET A 62 -0.86 6.91 -1.72
C MET A 62 -1.38 5.90 -2.74
N ASP A 63 -2.63 5.49 -2.63
CA ASP A 63 -3.25 4.48 -3.51
C ASP A 63 -4.00 5.08 -4.71
N ASP A 64 -4.38 6.36 -4.64
CA ASP A 64 -5.19 7.01 -5.66
C ASP A 64 -4.72 8.43 -6.04
N ALA A 65 -4.97 8.79 -7.30
CA ALA A 65 -4.75 10.12 -7.84
C ALA A 65 -5.95 10.57 -8.70
N LEU A 66 -6.28 11.85 -8.60
CA LEU A 66 -7.47 12.45 -9.19
C LEU A 66 -7.08 13.54 -10.20
N TYR A 67 -7.77 13.55 -11.35
CA TYR A 67 -7.74 14.65 -12.32
C TYR A 67 -9.17 14.96 -12.76
N ALA A 68 -9.54 16.24 -12.77
CA ALA A 68 -10.87 16.67 -13.19
C ALA A 68 -10.80 17.83 -14.18
N GLU A 69 -11.62 17.75 -15.24
CA GLU A 69 -11.74 18.82 -16.24
C GLU A 69 -13.19 19.06 -16.65
N SER A 70 -13.47 20.27 -17.15
CA SER A 70 -14.79 20.58 -17.74
C SER A 70 -14.81 20.17 -19.21
N THR A 71 -15.87 19.50 -19.63
CA THR A 71 -16.09 19.10 -21.03
C THR A 71 -16.73 20.23 -21.84
N ALA A 72 -16.66 20.13 -23.17
CA ALA A 72 -17.23 21.13 -24.08
C ALA A 72 -18.75 21.31 -23.94
N ASP A 73 -19.47 20.30 -23.45
CA ASP A 73 -20.91 20.34 -23.15
C ASP A 73 -21.24 20.80 -21.71
N GLY A 74 -20.24 21.31 -20.99
CA GLY A 74 -20.40 21.87 -19.64
C GLY A 74 -20.53 20.84 -18.52
N LYS A 75 -20.18 19.57 -18.77
CA LYS A 75 -20.10 18.53 -17.74
C LYS A 75 -18.70 18.49 -17.14
N LEU A 76 -18.52 17.67 -16.10
CA LEU A 76 -17.21 17.35 -15.55
C LEU A 76 -16.82 15.94 -15.95
N LEU A 77 -15.58 15.78 -16.42
CA LEU A 77 -14.91 14.51 -16.56
C LEU A 77 -13.96 14.34 -15.37
N LEU A 78 -14.13 13.25 -14.63
CA LEU A 78 -13.25 12.86 -13.54
C LEU A 78 -12.50 11.60 -13.94
N THR A 79 -11.17 11.67 -13.89
CA THR A 79 -10.27 10.52 -14.03
C THR A 79 -9.74 10.15 -12.66
N VAL A 80 -9.92 8.88 -12.28
CA VAL A 80 -9.37 8.29 -11.05
C VAL A 80 -8.31 7.28 -11.47
N ALA A 81 -7.06 7.55 -11.11
CA ALA A 81 -5.94 6.64 -11.29
C ALA A 81 -5.68 5.92 -9.97
N ILE A 82 -5.57 4.59 -9.99
CA ILE A 82 -5.31 3.75 -8.81
C ILE A 82 -3.94 3.09 -8.99
N ALA A 83 -3.20 2.93 -7.90
CA ALA A 83 -1.97 2.17 -7.85
C ALA A 83 -2.15 0.77 -8.45
N ASP A 84 -1.13 0.27 -9.16
CA ASP A 84 -1.17 -1.01 -9.86
C ASP A 84 -0.11 -1.98 -9.28
N PRO A 85 -0.27 -2.45 -8.03
CA PRO A 85 0.65 -3.42 -7.43
C PRO A 85 0.60 -4.78 -8.13
N THR A 86 -0.49 -5.08 -8.86
CA THR A 86 -0.64 -6.30 -9.66
C THR A 86 0.36 -6.39 -10.80
N ALA A 87 0.80 -5.24 -11.34
CA ALA A 87 1.91 -5.19 -12.28
C ALA A 87 3.24 -5.70 -11.69
N TRP A 88 3.36 -5.85 -10.37
CA TRP A 88 4.56 -6.35 -9.70
C TRP A 88 4.35 -7.68 -8.97
N ILE A 89 3.10 -7.99 -8.62
CA ILE A 89 2.73 -9.15 -7.81
C ILE A 89 1.87 -10.09 -8.66
N ALA A 90 2.51 -11.10 -9.25
CA ALA A 90 1.82 -12.13 -10.00
C ALA A 90 0.94 -12.99 -9.08
N GLU A 91 -0.22 -13.40 -9.58
CA GLU A 91 -1.09 -14.35 -8.88
C GLU A 91 -0.34 -15.66 -8.58
N GLY A 92 -0.49 -16.17 -7.36
CA GLY A 92 0.17 -17.38 -6.88
C GLY A 92 1.64 -17.18 -6.49
N SER A 93 2.21 -15.98 -6.66
CA SER A 93 3.57 -15.66 -6.21
C SER A 93 3.70 -15.73 -4.68
N LYS A 94 4.94 -15.71 -4.17
CA LYS A 94 5.18 -15.66 -2.72
C LYS A 94 4.59 -14.40 -2.09
N LEU A 95 4.69 -13.27 -2.78
CA LEU A 95 4.13 -11.99 -2.34
C LEU A 95 2.60 -12.02 -2.34
N ASP A 96 1.98 -12.57 -3.38
CA ASP A 96 0.51 -12.74 -3.43
C ASP A 96 0.01 -13.62 -2.28
N ASN A 97 0.66 -14.76 -2.02
CA ASN A 97 0.30 -15.62 -0.90
C ASN A 97 0.46 -14.93 0.46
N ALA A 98 1.53 -14.14 0.65
CA ALA A 98 1.73 -13.36 1.87
C ALA A 98 0.65 -12.28 2.03
N ALA A 99 0.33 -11.56 0.95
CA ALA A 99 -0.74 -10.56 0.93
C ALA A 99 -2.11 -11.18 1.23
N LYS A 100 -2.42 -12.35 0.66
CA LYS A 100 -3.66 -13.11 0.91
C LYS A 100 -3.81 -13.55 2.38
N VAL A 101 -2.71 -13.91 3.05
CA VAL A 101 -2.73 -14.26 4.48
C VAL A 101 -3.03 -13.03 5.35
N ARG A 102 -2.43 -11.88 5.04
CA ARG A 102 -2.58 -10.63 5.78
C ARG A 102 -3.92 -9.93 5.51
N ALA A 103 -4.40 -10.00 4.27
CA ALA A 103 -5.63 -9.41 3.72
C ALA A 103 -5.77 -7.87 3.78
N PHE A 104 -5.10 -7.19 4.72
CA PHE A 104 -5.13 -5.74 4.88
C PHE A 104 -3.87 -5.24 5.59
N THR A 105 -3.53 -3.95 5.39
CA THR A 105 -2.56 -3.24 6.22
C THR A 105 -3.19 -2.98 7.59
N ASN A 106 -2.50 -3.36 8.66
CA ASN A 106 -2.98 -3.15 10.02
C ASN A 106 -2.50 -1.79 10.55
N TYR A 107 -3.41 -0.84 10.67
CA TYR A 107 -3.13 0.51 11.17
C TYR A 107 -3.30 0.56 12.69
N LEU A 108 -2.19 0.75 13.40
CA LEU A 108 -2.15 0.92 14.85
C LEU A 108 -1.83 2.37 15.18
N PRO A 109 -2.14 2.85 16.40
CA PRO A 109 -1.73 4.18 16.80
C PRO A 109 -0.21 4.35 16.65
N GLY A 110 0.22 5.29 15.81
CA GLY A 110 1.63 5.64 15.60
C GLY A 110 2.42 4.83 14.55
N PHE A 111 1.92 3.69 14.07
CA PHE A 111 2.55 2.97 12.95
C PHE A 111 1.60 1.95 12.30
N ASN A 112 1.95 1.52 11.08
CA ASN A 112 1.24 0.47 10.35
C ASN A 112 2.09 -0.80 10.19
N ILE A 113 1.43 -1.93 10.00
CA ILE A 113 2.03 -3.20 9.57
C ILE A 113 1.48 -3.47 8.17
N PRO A 114 2.27 -3.21 7.11
CA PRO A 114 1.75 -3.20 5.76
C PRO A 114 1.42 -4.62 5.28
N MET A 115 0.44 -4.68 4.38
CA MET A 115 0.06 -5.90 3.68
C MET A 115 1.15 -6.33 2.69
N LEU A 116 1.78 -5.35 2.03
CA LEU A 116 2.83 -5.51 1.03
C LEU A 116 4.18 -5.05 1.59
N PRO A 117 5.31 -5.40 0.96
CA PRO A 117 6.61 -4.85 1.33
C PRO A 117 6.61 -3.33 1.25
N ARG A 118 7.37 -2.66 2.13
CA ARG A 118 7.42 -1.19 2.20
C ARG A 118 7.94 -0.59 0.90
N GLU A 119 8.86 -1.27 0.23
CA GLU A 119 9.43 -0.86 -1.04
C GLU A 119 8.39 -0.77 -2.18
N LEU A 120 7.26 -1.48 -2.05
CA LEU A 120 6.14 -1.37 -2.98
C LEU A 120 5.03 -0.44 -2.49
N SER A 121 4.84 -0.37 -1.17
CA SER A 121 3.73 0.37 -0.57
C SER A 121 4.03 1.86 -0.43
N ASP A 122 5.29 2.21 -0.12
CA ASP A 122 5.66 3.56 0.28
C ASP A 122 6.27 4.37 -0.89
N GLU A 123 6.24 3.82 -2.13
CA GLU A 123 6.63 4.57 -3.32
C GLU A 123 5.50 5.51 -3.78
N PRO A 124 5.76 6.82 -3.93
CA PRO A 124 4.72 7.79 -4.26
C PRO A 124 4.22 7.62 -5.70
N LEU A 125 2.90 7.71 -5.89
CA LEU A 125 2.26 7.64 -7.22
C LEU A 125 2.66 8.76 -8.17
N LEU A 126 2.99 9.93 -7.62
CA LEU A 126 3.31 11.12 -8.40
C LEU A 126 4.80 11.46 -8.24
N PRO A 127 5.46 11.91 -9.31
CA PRO A 127 6.83 12.38 -9.20
C PRO A 127 6.90 13.59 -8.24
N ALA A 128 8.00 13.68 -7.49
CA ALA A 128 8.28 14.87 -6.68
C ALA A 128 8.32 16.10 -7.60
N ARG A 129 7.43 17.07 -7.36
CA ARG A 129 7.39 18.37 -8.05
C ARG A 129 8.38 19.36 -7.46
#